data_AF-A0A4Y2PUU3-F1
#
_entry.id   AF-A0A4Y2PUU3-F1
#
_cell.length_a   1.000
_cell.length_b   1.000
_cell.length_c   1.000
_cell.angle_alpha   90.00
_cell.angle_beta   90.00
_cell.angle_gamma   90.00
#
_symmetry.space_group_name_H-M   'P 1'
#
loop_
_entity.id
_entity.type
_entity.pdbx_description
1 polymer ?
#
loop_
_entity_poly.entity_id
_entity_poly.type
_entity_poly.pdbx_seq_one_letter_code
_entity_poly.pdbx_strand_id
1 'polypeptide(L)'
;MSLDYLRKNIEAAFWNLALHDINATLEQHGLSCALIGLPVPTGNVIDDEREEYEQRISSLNREQLVSFQSITRAIGNNNENDRYFLDGPVGSVKTFLYQTLLSFIRLPRRRHCTSIRHNWHSSNTAERWKNCS
;
A
#
# COMPACT_ATOMS: atom_id res chain seq x y z
N MET A 1 -3.87 22.58 -9.87
CA MET A 1 -4.58 22.18 -8.64
C MET A 1 -3.91 22.87 -7.46
N SER A 2 -4.66 23.49 -6.55
CA SER A 2 -4.08 24.18 -5.38
C SER A 2 -3.77 23.19 -4.25
N LEU A 3 -2.80 23.55 -3.42
CA LEU A 3 -2.36 22.77 -2.26
C LEU A 3 -3.51 22.56 -1.26
N ASP A 4 -4.39 23.56 -1.11
CA ASP A 4 -5.55 23.49 -0.21
C ASP A 4 -6.61 22.50 -0.69
N TYR A 5 -6.80 22.38 -2.01
CA TYR A 5 -7.71 21.39 -2.58
C TYR A 5 -7.22 19.96 -2.30
N LEU A 6 -5.92 19.71 -2.47
CA LEU A 6 -5.31 18.42 -2.16
C LEU A 6 -5.44 18.10 -0.67
N ARG A 7 -5.16 19.07 0.21
CA ARG A 7 -5.24 18.87 1.67
C ARG A 7 -6.66 18.53 2.13
N LYS A 8 -7.66 19.24 1.64
CA LYS A 8 -9.07 19.00 2.00
C LYS A 8 -9.56 17.64 1.52
N ASN A 9 -9.15 17.22 0.33
CA ASN A 9 -9.49 15.90 -0.21
C ASN A 9 -8.81 14.78 0.58
N ILE A 10 -7.55 14.98 0.97
CA ILE A 10 -6.79 14.04 1.80
C ILE A 10 -7.44 13.90 3.18
N GLU A 11 -7.83 15.00 3.83
CA GLU A 11 -8.52 14.97 5.12
C GLU A 11 -9.84 14.19 5.03
N ALA A 12 -10.65 14.43 4.00
CA ALA A 12 -11.90 13.69 3.80
C ALA A 12 -11.67 12.18 3.63
N ALA A 13 -10.65 11.78 2.88
CA ALA A 13 -10.27 10.37 2.72
C ALA A 13 -9.82 9.74 4.06
N PHE A 14 -8.99 10.43 4.84
CA PHE A 14 -8.55 9.97 6.17
C PHE A 14 -9.71 9.81 7.15
N TRP A 15 -10.63 10.79 7.19
CA TRP A 15 -11.83 10.70 8.03
C TRP A 15 -12.72 9.52 7.62
N ASN A 16 -12.89 9.29 6.33
CA ASN A 16 -13.67 8.17 5.82
C ASN A 16 -13.02 6.81 6.16
N LEU A 17 -11.69 6.71 6.04
CA LEU A 17 -10.94 5.53 6.43
C LEU A 17 -11.10 5.22 7.93
N ALA A 18 -10.99 6.24 8.79
CA ALA A 18 -11.22 6.07 10.23
C ALA A 18 -12.67 5.62 10.54
N LEU A 19 -13.65 6.13 9.81
CA LEU A 19 -15.05 5.70 9.94
C LEU A 19 -15.25 4.24 9.51
N HIS A 20 -14.52 3.76 8.49
CA HIS A 20 -14.51 2.34 8.12
C HIS A 20 -13.95 1.46 9.23
N ASP A 21 -12.83 1.85 9.86
CA ASP A 21 -12.24 1.11 10.97
C ASP A 21 -13.17 1.06 12.20
N ILE A 22 -13.79 2.20 12.52
CA ILE A 22 -14.78 2.29 13.61
C ILE A 22 -15.99 1.40 13.29
N ASN A 23 -16.54 1.49 12.07
CA ASN A 23 -17.69 0.70 11.68
C ASN A 23 -17.39 -0.81 11.73
N ALA A 24 -16.22 -1.23 11.24
CA ALA A 24 -15.79 -2.63 11.31
C ALA A 24 -15.68 -3.14 12.76
N THR A 25 -15.25 -2.29 13.69
CA THR A 25 -15.20 -2.63 15.12
C THR A 25 -16.60 -2.73 15.72
N LEU A 26 -17.51 -1.81 15.35
CA LEU A 26 -18.90 -1.82 15.81
C LEU A 26 -19.67 -3.05 15.30
N GLU A 27 -19.45 -3.42 14.04
CA GLU A 27 -20.08 -4.58 13.42
C GLU A 27 -19.72 -5.89 14.14
N GLN A 28 -18.49 -6.02 14.66
CA GLN A 28 -18.08 -7.16 15.49
C GLN A 28 -18.93 -7.29 16.78
N HIS A 29 -19.52 -6.20 17.24
CA HIS A 29 -20.39 -6.14 18.41
C HIS A 29 -21.88 -6.04 18.05
N GLY A 30 -22.26 -6.23 16.78
CA GLY A 30 -23.65 -6.12 16.31
C GLY A 30 -24.18 -4.68 16.27
N LEU A 31 -23.30 -3.68 16.29
CA LEU A 31 -23.59 -2.26 16.16
C LEU A 31 -23.18 -1.76 14.77
N SER A 32 -23.52 -0.51 14.45
CA SER A 32 -23.04 0.17 13.23
C SER A 32 -22.93 1.68 13.47
N CYS A 33 -22.18 2.38 12.62
CA CYS A 33 -22.09 3.84 12.68
C CYS A 33 -23.46 4.53 12.63
N ALA A 34 -24.36 4.03 11.76
CA ALA A 34 -25.73 4.54 11.66
C ALA A 34 -26.51 4.42 12.98
N LEU A 35 -26.31 3.33 13.71
CA LEU A 35 -27.02 3.05 14.95
C LEU A 35 -26.57 3.95 16.12
N ILE A 36 -25.31 4.41 16.10
CA ILE A 36 -24.75 5.28 17.15
C ILE A 36 -24.69 6.77 16.73
N GLY A 37 -25.31 7.14 15.61
CA GLY A 37 -25.38 8.51 15.13
C GLY A 37 -24.08 9.04 14.52
N LEU A 38 -23.14 8.16 14.14
CA LEU A 38 -21.95 8.55 13.38
C LEU A 38 -22.23 8.59 11.87
N PRO A 39 -21.50 9.42 11.10
CA PRO A 39 -21.59 9.41 9.65
C PRO A 39 -21.26 8.02 9.11
N VAL A 40 -22.08 7.52 8.19
CA VAL A 40 -21.84 6.22 7.55
C VAL A 40 -20.64 6.35 6.60
N PRO A 41 -19.61 5.50 6.74
CA PRO A 41 -18.49 5.52 5.81
C PRO A 41 -19.00 5.29 4.38
N THR A 42 -18.51 6.09 3.44
CA THR A 42 -19.03 6.13 2.06
C THR A 42 -17.94 5.74 1.07
N GLY A 43 -18.23 4.81 0.16
CA GLY A 43 -17.28 4.30 -0.83
C GLY A 43 -16.24 3.35 -0.21
N ASN A 44 -15.77 2.37 -0.98
CA ASN A 44 -14.68 1.49 -0.56
C ASN A 44 -13.34 2.14 -0.90
N VAL A 45 -12.99 3.22 -0.18
CA VAL A 45 -11.73 3.97 -0.39
C VAL A 45 -10.51 3.04 -0.43
N ILE A 46 -10.52 1.98 0.38
CA ILE A 46 -9.46 0.97 0.44
C ILE A 46 -9.38 0.13 -0.85
N ASP A 47 -10.53 -0.23 -1.44
CA ASP A 47 -10.56 -1.05 -2.65
C ASP A 47 -10.12 -0.23 -3.87
N ASP A 48 -10.55 1.04 -3.94
CA ASP A 48 -10.15 1.96 -5.01
C ASP A 48 -8.63 2.26 -4.97
N GLU A 49 -8.09 2.53 -3.77
CA GLU A 49 -6.64 2.74 -3.59
C GLU A 49 -5.82 1.48 -3.89
N ARG A 50 -6.37 0.30 -3.58
CA ARG A 50 -5.75 -0.99 -3.89
C ARG A 50 -5.71 -1.25 -5.39
N GLU A 51 -6.82 -1.03 -6.09
CA GLU A 51 -6.88 -1.23 -7.54
C GLU A 51 -5.89 -0.29 -8.25
N GLU A 52 -5.87 0.99 -7.86
CA GLU A 52 -4.92 1.96 -8.41
C GLU A 52 -3.46 1.54 -8.14
N TYR A 53 -3.18 1.03 -6.94
CA TYR A 53 -1.86 0.49 -6.61
C TYR A 53 -1.49 -0.71 -7.49
N GLU A 54 -2.39 -1.67 -7.69
CA GLU A 54 -2.13 -2.86 -8.51
C GLU A 54 -1.90 -2.49 -9.99
N GLN A 55 -2.64 -1.51 -10.52
CA GLN A 55 -2.42 -0.95 -11.85
C GLN A 55 -1.05 -0.25 -11.97
N ARG A 56 -0.64 0.50 -10.94
CA ARG A 56 0.67 1.17 -10.90
C ARG A 56 1.83 0.18 -10.85
N ILE A 57 1.70 -0.90 -10.08
CA ILE A 57 2.71 -1.97 -10.03
C ILE A 57 2.84 -2.66 -11.38
N SER A 58 1.71 -2.95 -12.03
CA SER A 58 1.66 -3.64 -13.32
C SER A 58 2.26 -2.81 -14.46
N SER A 59 2.31 -1.48 -14.31
CA SER A 59 2.89 -0.55 -15.31
C SER A 59 4.34 -0.17 -15.05
N LEU A 60 4.96 -0.66 -13.97
CA LEU A 60 6.40 -0.45 -13.74
C LEU A 60 7.21 -1.16 -14.83
N ASN A 61 8.18 -0.44 -15.40
CA ASN A 61 9.17 -1.08 -16.25
C ASN A 61 10.13 -1.94 -15.41
N ARG A 62 10.96 -2.75 -16.09
CA ARG A 62 11.84 -3.71 -15.43
C ARG A 62 12.78 -3.08 -14.38
N GLU A 63 13.38 -1.93 -14.68
CA GLU A 63 14.34 -1.26 -13.78
C GLU A 63 13.65 -0.65 -12.56
N GLN A 64 12.49 -0.04 -12.78
CA GLN A 64 11.65 0.52 -11.72
C GLN A 64 11.12 -0.59 -10.81
N LEU A 65 10.71 -1.73 -11.38
CA LEU A 65 10.24 -2.89 -10.62
C LEU A 65 11.34 -3.47 -9.74
N VAL A 66 12.57 -3.59 -10.25
CA VAL A 66 13.73 -4.05 -9.46
C VAL A 66 13.99 -3.10 -8.29
N SER A 67 13.96 -1.79 -8.53
CA SER A 67 14.14 -0.77 -7.50
C SER A 67 13.03 -0.83 -6.44
N PHE A 68 11.78 -0.94 -6.89
CA PHE A 68 10.61 -1.10 -6.03
C PHE A 68 10.73 -2.32 -5.10
N GLN A 69 11.06 -3.49 -5.67
CA GLN A 69 11.20 -4.73 -4.90
C GLN A 69 12.34 -4.67 -3.89
N SER A 70 13.46 -4.04 -4.24
CA SER A 70 14.61 -3.86 -3.33
C SER A 70 14.20 -3.05 -2.09
N ILE A 71 13.58 -1.89 -2.31
CA ILE A 71 13.15 -0.97 -1.24
C ILE A 71 12.06 -1.62 -0.38
N THR A 72 11.03 -2.21 -1.00
CA THR A 72 9.91 -2.82 -0.26
C THR A 72 10.34 -4.03 0.56
N ARG A 73 11.31 -4.82 0.08
CA ARG A 73 11.93 -5.91 0.85
C ARG A 73 12.66 -5.37 2.09
N ALA A 74 13.44 -4.30 1.94
CA ALA A 74 14.16 -3.71 3.06
C ALA A 74 13.22 -3.14 4.13
N ILE A 75 12.12 -2.50 3.70
CA ILE A 75 11.05 -2.06 4.61
C ILE A 75 10.46 -3.25 5.38
N GLY A 76 10.19 -4.38 4.70
CA GLY A 76 9.64 -5.59 5.33
C GLY A 76 10.59 -6.25 6.33
N ASN A 77 11.90 -6.11 6.11
CA ASN A 77 12.93 -6.67 6.99
C ASN A 77 13.27 -5.78 8.19
N ASN A 78 12.57 -4.64 8.35
CA ASN A 78 12.75 -3.70 9.46
C ASN A 78 14.20 -3.20 9.61
N ASN A 79 14.91 -3.02 8.49
CA ASN A 79 16.27 -2.48 8.53
C ASN A 79 16.22 -0.96 8.69
N GLU A 80 16.33 -0.48 9.93
CA GLU A 80 16.20 0.93 10.30
C GLU A 80 17.29 1.84 9.70
N ASN A 81 18.36 1.27 9.14
CA ASN A 81 19.53 2.04 8.67
C ASN A 81 19.70 2.12 7.14
N ASP A 82 18.80 1.52 6.36
CA ASP A 82 18.93 1.55 4.90
C ASP A 82 18.44 2.88 4.31
N ARG A 83 19.36 3.59 3.63
CA ARG A 83 19.05 4.81 2.87
C ARG A 83 19.13 4.50 1.38
N TYR A 84 18.06 4.82 0.66
CA TYR A 84 17.96 4.62 -0.78
C TYR A 84 17.96 5.95 -1.54
N PHE A 85 18.75 6.03 -2.59
CA PHE A 85 18.76 7.15 -3.54
C PHE A 85 18.27 6.63 -4.89
N LEU A 86 17.24 7.27 -5.43
CA LEU A 86 16.70 6.96 -6.75
C LEU A 86 17.31 7.88 -7.80
N ASP A 87 18.43 7.43 -8.38
CA ASP A 87 19.11 8.11 -9.47
C ASP A 87 18.65 7.65 -10.84
N GLY A 88 18.79 8.54 -11.83
CA GLY A 88 18.23 8.36 -13.16
C GLY A 88 18.06 9.69 -13.90
N PRO A 89 18.02 9.67 -15.23
CA PRO A 89 17.89 10.89 -16.03
C PRO A 89 16.54 11.59 -15.86
N VAL A 90 16.49 12.86 -16.27
CA VAL A 90 15.22 13.59 -16.44
C VAL A 90 14.31 12.78 -17.37
N GLY A 91 13.06 12.57 -16.96
CA GLY A 91 12.09 11.79 -17.72
C GLY A 91 12.04 10.29 -17.40
N SER A 92 12.92 9.75 -16.54
CA SER A 92 12.87 8.33 -16.10
C SER A 92 11.68 7.98 -15.18
N VAL A 93 10.70 8.88 -15.09
CA VAL A 93 9.46 8.70 -14.33
C VAL A 93 9.71 8.33 -12.85
N LYS A 94 10.79 8.83 -12.24
CA LYS A 94 11.09 8.59 -10.81
C LYS A 94 9.94 8.99 -9.89
N THR A 95 9.25 10.08 -10.22
CA THR A 95 8.05 10.55 -9.52
C THR A 95 6.99 9.47 -9.44
N PHE A 96 6.80 8.71 -10.52
CA PHE A 96 5.85 7.60 -10.54
C PHE A 96 6.28 6.50 -9.58
N LEU A 97 7.56 6.13 -9.56
CA LEU A 97 8.08 5.14 -8.62
C LEU A 97 7.94 5.60 -7.15
N TYR A 98 8.19 6.88 -6.85
CA TYR A 98 7.94 7.45 -5.51
C TYR A 98 6.47 7.35 -5.11
N GLN A 99 5.57 7.69 -6.04
CA GLN A 99 4.13 7.60 -5.79
C GLN A 99 3.69 6.16 -5.55
N THR A 100 4.22 5.19 -6.30
CA THR A 100 3.95 3.77 -6.10
C THR A 100 4.48 3.25 -4.76
N LEU A 101 5.67 3.69 -4.34
CA LEU A 101 6.22 3.37 -3.01
C LEU A 101 5.36 3.95 -1.88
N LEU A 102 4.85 5.17 -2.04
CA LEU A 102 3.95 5.78 -1.07
C LEU A 102 2.63 5.02 -0.95
N SER A 103 2.05 4.60 -2.07
CA SER A 103 0.85 3.75 -2.07
C SER A 103 1.09 2.43 -1.33
N PHE A 104 2.24 1.78 -1.56
CA PHE A 104 2.62 0.54 -0.85
C PHE A 104 2.70 0.71 0.67
N ILE A 105 3.20 1.86 1.16
CA ILE A 105 3.34 2.12 2.60
C ILE A 105 1.99 2.44 3.25
N ARG A 106 1.10 3.13 2.52
CA ARG A 106 -0.21 3.59 3.04
C ARG A 106 -1.25 2.48 3.12
N LEU A 107 -1.23 1.54 2.19
CA LEU A 107 -2.22 0.47 2.17
C LEU A 107 -2.08 -0.41 3.43
N PRO A 108 -3.18 -0.67 4.16
CA PRO A 108 -3.14 -1.49 5.36
C PRO A 108 -2.57 -2.87 5.01
N ARG A 109 -1.52 -3.31 5.73
CA ARG A 109 -0.91 -4.64 5.56
C ARG A 109 -1.83 -5.75 6.11
N ARG A 110 -2.99 -5.95 5.49
CA ARG A 110 -3.74 -7.20 5.60
C ARG A 110 -2.89 -8.25 4.87
N ARG A 111 -2.09 -9.01 5.63
CA ARG A 111 -1.22 -10.14 5.21
C ARG A 111 -1.16 -10.29 3.70
N HIS A 112 -0.22 -9.60 3.04
CA HIS A 112 0.15 -9.87 1.66
C HIS A 112 0.80 -11.25 1.60
N CYS A 113 -0.02 -12.30 1.66
CA CYS A 113 0.37 -13.64 1.35
C CYS A 113 0.16 -13.83 -0.15
N THR A 114 1.29 -13.94 -0.87
CA THR A 114 1.45 -14.67 -2.13
C THR A 114 0.59 -14.24 -3.33
N SER A 115 1.15 -13.38 -4.19
CA SER A 115 1.10 -13.62 -5.66
C SER A 115 2.17 -12.81 -6.44
N ILE A 116 3.43 -12.88 -6.02
CA ILE A 116 4.57 -12.64 -6.94
C ILE A 116 5.47 -13.87 -6.84
N ARG A 117 4.90 -15.05 -7.16
CA ARG A 117 5.60 -16.35 -7.07
C ARG A 117 5.94 -16.96 -8.43
N HIS A 118 5.50 -16.38 -9.54
CA HIS A 118 5.77 -16.94 -10.87
C HIS A 118 6.89 -16.19 -11.59
N ASN A 119 8.14 -16.42 -11.17
CA ASN A 119 9.32 -16.55 -12.06
C ASN A 119 10.65 -16.67 -11.29
N TRP A 120 10.69 -17.47 -10.22
CA TRP A 120 11.96 -17.86 -9.61
C TRP A 120 11.93 -19.35 -9.26
N HIS A 121 11.97 -20.16 -10.31
CA HIS A 121 12.35 -21.56 -10.22
C HIS A 121 13.49 -21.81 -11.20
N SER A 122 14.70 -21.40 -10.82
CA SER A 122 15.86 -22.25 -10.93
C SER A 122 17.01 -21.66 -10.12
N SER A 123 17.73 -22.56 -9.44
CA SER A 123 19.01 -22.33 -8.74
C SER A 123 18.95 -21.81 -7.30
N ASN A 124 18.91 -22.80 -6.38
CA ASN A 124 19.71 -22.89 -5.14
C ASN A 124 19.79 -21.65 -4.23
N THR A 125 19.09 -21.66 -3.09
CA THR A 125 19.55 -22.28 -1.82
C THR A 125 18.46 -22.15 -0.76
N ALA A 126 18.39 -23.15 0.11
CA ALA A 126 17.50 -23.24 1.26
C ALA A 126 17.59 -22.03 2.18
N GLU A 127 16.46 -21.61 2.77
CA GLU A 127 16.29 -21.16 4.17
C GLU A 127 14.79 -21.03 4.50
N ARG A 128 14.22 -22.16 4.95
CA ARG A 128 13.46 -22.32 6.20
C ARG A 128 12.77 -21.07 6.80
N TRP A 129 11.46 -20.92 6.58
CA TRP A 129 10.57 -20.29 7.58
C TRP A 129 9.27 -21.09 7.70
N LYS A 130 9.16 -21.78 8.84
CA LYS A 130 7.93 -22.37 9.38
C LYS A 130 7.15 -21.25 10.09
N ASN A 131 5.82 -21.47 10.17
CA ASN A 131 4.84 -20.87 11.06
C ASN A 131 4.15 -19.58 10.59
N CYS A 132 2.93 -19.77 10.07
CA CYS A 132 1.80 -18.92 10.42
C CYS A 132 0.62 -19.85 10.77
N SER A 133 0.23 -19.87 12.04
CA SER A 133 -1.09 -20.32 12.50
C SER A 133 -2.15 -19.24 12.24
#